data_AF-A0A6P0Y629-F1
#
_entry.id   AF-A0A6P0Y629-F1
#
_cell.length_a   1.000
_cell.length_b   1.000
_cell.length_c   1.000
_cell.angle_alpha   90.00
_cell.angle_beta   90.00
_cell.angle_gamma   90.00
#
_symmetry.space_group_name_H-M   'P 1'
#
loop_
_entity.id
_entity.type
_entity.pdbx_description
1 polymer ?
#
loop_
_entity_poly.entity_id
_entity_poly.type
_entity_poly.pdbx_seq_one_letter_code
_entity_poly.pdbx_strand_id
1 'polypeptide(L)' 'MISLVEGLLGKLDINIKEHFNQLSSRQLEQLSQAMLNFKNISDLVAWLDRIRD' A
#
# COMPACT_ATOMS: atom_id res chain seq x y z
N MET A 1 3.33 0.08 -9.66
CA MET A 1 2.99 -0.42 -8.29
C MET A 1 1.51 -0.28 -7.99
N ILE A 2 0.92 0.91 -8.09
CA ILE A 2 -0.53 1.12 -7.79
C ILE A 2 -1.44 0.13 -8.56
N SER A 3 -1.22 -0.09 -9.86
CA SER A 3 -2.01 -1.04 -10.65
C SER A 3 -1.89 -2.51 -10.19
N LEU A 4 -0.75 -2.90 -9.60
CA LEU A 4 -0.57 -4.25 -9.04
C LEU A 4 -1.38 -4.41 -7.75
N VAL A 5 -1.35 -3.37 -6.92
CA VAL A 5 -2.10 -3.33 -5.66
C VAL A 5 -3.61 -3.35 -5.96
N GLU A 6 -4.05 -2.62 -6.99
CA GLU A 6 -5.45 -2.66 -7.42
C GLU A 6 -5.88 -4.03 -7.96
N GLY A 7 -4.97 -4.74 -8.64
CA GLY A 7 -5.23 -6.10 -9.12
C GLY A 7 -5.26 -7.15 -8.01
N LEU A 8 -4.50 -6.95 -6.93
CA LEU A 8 -4.40 -7.88 -5.79
C LEU A 8 -5.48 -7.64 -4.73
N LEU A 9 -5.76 -6.38 -4.41
CA LEU A 9 -6.60 -5.99 -3.26
C LEU A 9 -7.90 -5.31 -3.67
N GLY A 10 -8.10 -5.04 -4.97
CA GLY A 10 -9.24 -4.31 -5.51
C GLY A 10 -8.99 -2.81 -5.65
N LYS A 11 -9.99 -2.08 -6.14
CA LYS A 11 -9.89 -0.63 -6.42
C LYS A 11 -9.38 0.12 -5.20
N LEU A 12 -8.31 0.89 -5.39
CA LEU A 12 -7.77 1.77 -4.37
C LEU A 12 -8.46 3.12 -4.45
N ASP A 13 -8.86 3.64 -3.28
CA ASP A 13 -9.31 5.02 -3.15
C ASP A 13 -8.21 6.00 -3.53
N ILE A 14 -8.63 7.17 -4.04
CA ILE A 14 -7.71 8.25 -4.45
C ILE A 14 -6.78 8.66 -3.30
N ASN A 15 -7.30 8.71 -2.07
CA ASN A 15 -6.51 9.07 -0.89
C ASN A 15 -5.38 8.05 -0.61
N ILE A 16 -5.64 6.76 -0.84
CA ILE A 16 -4.62 5.70 -0.71
C ILE A 16 -3.56 5.86 -1.78
N LYS A 17 -3.95 6.20 -3.02
CA LYS A 17 -3.02 6.43 -4.13
C LYS A 17 -2.12 7.63 -3.87
N GLU A 18 -2.64 8.71 -3.29
CA GLU A 18 -1.83 9.87 -2.91
C GLU A 18 -0.82 9.53 -1.82
N HIS A 19 -1.23 8.84 -0.75
CA HIS A 19 -0.29 8.34 0.26
C HIS A 19 0.78 7.42 -0.34
N PHE A 20 0.40 6.56 -1.28
CA PHE A 20 1.33 5.67 -1.96
C PHE A 20 2.40 6.43 -2.75
N ASN A 21 2.01 7.53 -3.40
CA ASN A 21 2.93 8.38 -4.16
C ASN A 21 3.85 9.21 -3.25
N GLN A 22 3.50 9.38 -1.98
CA GLN A 22 4.33 10.06 -0.98
C GLN A 22 5.35 9.13 -0.31
N LEU A 23 5.28 7.82 -0.58
CA LEU A 23 6.20 6.84 -0.01
C LEU A 23 7.62 7.02 -0.55
N SER A 24 8.59 6.98 0.35
CA SER A 24 10.00 6.93 -0.01
C SER A 24 10.38 5.57 -0.59
N SER A 25 11.48 5.50 -1.36
CA SER A 25 11.95 4.25 -1.96
C SER A 25 12.10 3.08 -0.96
N ARG A 26 12.60 3.36 0.26
CA ARG A 26 12.65 2.36 1.34
C ARG A 26 11.27 1.81 1.74
N GLN A 27 10.28 2.69 1.85
CA GLN A 27 8.92 2.28 2.22
C GLN A 27 8.27 1.47 1.10
N LEU A 28 8.55 1.78 -0.17
CA LEU A 28 8.11 0.97 -1.31
C LEU A 28 8.74 -0.44 -1.32
N GLU A 29 10.00 -0.58 -0.90
CA GLU A 29 10.63 -1.89 -0.71
C GLU A 29 9.98 -2.67 0.42
N GLN A 30 9.75 -2.04 1.58
CA GLN A 30 9.06 -2.66 2.72
C GLN A 30 7.62 -3.06 2.37
N LEU A 31 6.93 -2.21 1.60
CA LEU A 31 5.59 -2.50 1.11
C LEU A 31 5.58 -3.75 0.24
N SER A 32 6.57 -3.91 -0.64
CA SER A 32 6.62 -5.07 -1.55
C SER A 32 6.73 -6.39 -0.77
N GLN A 33 7.43 -6.39 0.38
CA GLN A 33 7.47 -7.54 1.28
C GLN A 33 6.17 -7.71 2.08
N ALA A 34 5.59 -6.61 2.57
CA ALA A 34 4.35 -6.63 3.35
C ALA A 34 3.13 -7.04 2.50
N MET A 35 3.09 -6.65 1.22
CA MET A 35 2.02 -6.99 0.28
C MET A 35 1.79 -8.49 0.13
N LEU A 36 2.82 -9.32 0.32
CA LEU A 36 2.68 -10.78 0.31
C LEU A 36 1.79 -11.31 1.44
N ASN A 37 1.62 -10.53 2.52
CA ASN A 37 0.78 -10.87 3.67
C ASN A 37 -0.59 -10.19 3.64
N PHE A 38 -0.85 -9.29 2.69
CA PHE A 38 -2.13 -8.59 2.61
C PHE A 38 -3.21 -9.49 2.02
N LYS A 39 -4.33 -9.62 2.74
CA LYS A 39 -5.50 -10.37 2.27
C LYS A 39 -6.56 -9.45 1.69
N ASN A 40 -6.59 -8.20 2.12
CA ASN A 40 -7.55 -7.21 1.67
C ASN A 40 -6.96 -5.79 1.72
N ILE A 41 -7.72 -4.83 1.19
CA ILE A 41 -7.33 -3.42 1.18
C ILE A 41 -7.17 -2.83 2.59
N SER A 42 -7.87 -3.36 3.61
CA SER A 42 -7.74 -2.89 4.99
C SER A 42 -6.36 -3.22 5.58
N ASP A 43 -5.73 -4.32 5.18
CA ASP A 43 -4.35 -4.64 5.57
C ASP A 43 -3.36 -3.60 5.02
N LEU A 44 -3.56 -3.17 3.77
CA LEU A 44 -2.77 -2.11 3.15
C LEU A 44 -2.97 -0.77 3.87
N VAL A 45 -4.20 -0.41 4.19
CA VAL A 45 -4.51 0.84 4.92
C VAL A 45 -3.87 0.83 6.31
N ALA A 46 -3.98 -0.28 7.04
CA ALA A 46 -3.35 -0.42 8.35
C ALA A 46 -1.82 -0.37 8.27
N TRP A 47 -1.22 -0.90 7.22
CA TRP A 47 0.22 -0.80 6.98
C TRP A 47 0.63 0.64 6.66
N LEU A 48 -0.10 1.34 5.78
CA LEU A 48 0.16 2.73 5.43
C LEU A 48 0.08 3.66 6.64
N ASP A 49 -0.86 3.41 7.56
CA ASP A 49 -0.98 4.18 8.79
C ASP A 49 0.23 3.96 9.73
N ARG A 50 0.72 2.71 9.83
CA ARG A 50 1.89 2.36 10.65
C ARG A 50 3.20 2.96 10.16
N ILE A 51 3.35 3.19 8.86
CA ILE A 51 4.61 3.73 8.31
C ILE A 51 4.63 5.25 8.20
N ARG A 52 3.52 5.90 8.53
CA ARG A 52 3.37 7.36 8.55
C ARG A 52 3.80 7.96 9.90
N ASP A 53 3.87 7.15 10.95
CA ASP A 53 4.44 7.46 12.27
C ASP A 53 5.94 7.12 12.29
#